data_AF-A0A5C1YMY9-F1
#
_entry.id   AF-A0A5C1YMY9-F1
#
_cell.length_a   1.000
_cell.length_b   1.000
_cell.length_c   1.000
_cell.angle_alpha   90.00
_cell.angle_beta   90.00
_cell.angle_gamma   90.00
#
_symmetry.space_group_name_H-M   'P 1'
#
loop_
_entity.id
_entity.type
_entity.pdbx_description
1 polymer ?
#
loop_
_entity_poly.entity_id
_entity_poly.type
_entity_poly.pdbx_seq_one_letter_code
_entity_poly.pdbx_strand_id
1 'polypeptide(L)'
;MLVENDTPLVLKSVDGALGDREQACSIVVKGCFRLVQAGTAVFHSRPPMFMEDTPFRDDIGRSLAWPSDLELFKPNLDFIVLGSFFAPDGLPVSQSMAGFKFGPMEKAVRIVGARQAVRDAGGHWHVTRPEPLQNLPLRWEYSAGGLDDARNPFGLGQDVEGEEGAPSGTGVYHLPMIEGMNDPAWTPDARPQPVNLAPVPPMFEQRRSKLGKRDRRWGLFRAPLPPKDYDPSYTNAAPDGQQAEGEPTGSELLKLYNMHPRHKVLECGLPDFVPYAAVVLRGATRAQPLALRLDTLIVRPDLEEMVLLWRAVVPGAANGNEIAKVVCRGRKRAGPETAQALADELTAQMLKAEAAAKAKAKSDFDKLLSAKLAKAEKTAARNAKLLADAHTDAMQDIQSLLGNEKMPADIRSKLTNLSSVEEMEKAAMEHMEALLAKMEQDYQGLLKSVAEKSEGA
;
A
#
# COMPACT_ATOMS: atom_id res chain seq x y z
N MET A 1 0.60 7.69 -0.07
CA MET A 1 -0.68 7.21 0.47
C MET A 1 -0.98 7.94 1.77
N LEU A 2 -2.14 8.61 1.89
CA LEU A 2 -2.64 9.13 3.16
C LEU A 2 -3.34 7.99 3.92
N VAL A 3 -3.08 7.84 5.22
CA VAL A 3 -3.74 6.82 6.05
C VAL A 3 -4.48 7.51 7.18
N GLU A 4 -5.80 7.34 7.23
CA GLU A 4 -6.65 7.69 8.37
C GLU A 4 -7.04 6.39 9.08
N ASN A 5 -6.63 6.24 10.33
CA ASN A 5 -6.85 5.02 11.09
C ASN A 5 -7.34 5.38 12.48
N ASP A 6 -8.64 5.20 12.71
CA ASP A 6 -9.31 5.53 13.97
C ASP A 6 -9.28 4.34 14.96
N THR A 7 -8.45 3.34 14.69
CA THR A 7 -8.34 2.10 15.48
C THR A 7 -6.97 2.00 16.16
N PRO A 8 -6.85 1.23 17.25
CA PRO A 8 -5.54 0.91 17.83
C PRO A 8 -4.70 -0.08 17.00
N LEU A 9 -5.19 -0.49 15.82
CA LEU A 9 -4.51 -1.42 14.92
C LEU A 9 -3.42 -0.69 14.11
N VAL A 10 -2.51 -1.45 13.52
CA VAL A 10 -1.53 -0.93 12.57
C VAL A 10 -1.82 -1.45 11.16
N LEU A 11 -1.52 -0.65 10.14
CA LEU A 11 -1.84 -0.95 8.74
C LEU A 11 -0.61 -0.75 7.86
N LYS A 12 -0.42 -1.63 6.88
CA LYS A 12 0.67 -1.57 5.89
C LYS A 12 0.18 -1.98 4.51
N SER A 13 0.69 -1.33 3.47
CA SER A 13 0.55 -1.78 2.08
C SER A 13 1.68 -2.74 1.73
N VAL A 14 1.34 -3.79 0.99
CA VAL A 14 2.25 -4.84 0.50
C VAL A 14 2.08 -4.91 -1.01
N ASP A 15 3.18 -4.85 -1.74
CA ASP A 15 3.19 -4.89 -3.21
C ASP A 15 3.87 -6.16 -3.71
N GLY A 16 3.40 -6.71 -4.82
CA GLY A 16 4.06 -7.83 -5.50
C GLY A 16 3.16 -8.50 -6.54
N ALA A 17 3.53 -9.70 -7.01
CA ALA A 17 2.74 -10.44 -7.99
C ALA A 17 1.67 -11.31 -7.32
N LEU A 18 0.49 -11.42 -7.94
CA LEU A 18 -0.61 -12.24 -7.46
C LEU A 18 -1.31 -12.98 -8.61
N GLY A 19 -1.19 -14.31 -8.62
CA GLY A 19 -1.72 -15.14 -9.70
C GLY A 19 -1.08 -14.78 -11.04
N ASP A 20 -1.89 -14.45 -12.05
CA ASP A 20 -1.42 -13.98 -13.36
C ASP A 20 -1.24 -12.45 -13.43
N ARG A 21 -1.33 -11.73 -12.30
CA ARG A 21 -1.02 -10.30 -12.22
C ARG A 21 0.42 -10.10 -11.78
N GLU A 22 1.23 -9.45 -12.60
CA GLU A 22 2.61 -9.12 -12.25
C GLU A 22 2.71 -8.11 -11.10
N GLN A 23 1.66 -7.30 -10.92
CA GLN A 23 1.59 -6.25 -9.93
C GLN A 23 0.21 -6.23 -9.28
N ALA A 24 0.20 -6.27 -7.96
CA ALA A 24 -0.94 -6.14 -7.09
C ALA A 24 -0.50 -5.48 -5.79
N CYS A 25 -1.43 -4.76 -5.16
CA CYS A 25 -1.27 -4.22 -3.83
C CYS A 25 -2.28 -4.85 -2.87
N SER A 26 -1.85 -5.20 -1.67
CA SER A 26 -2.72 -5.59 -0.56
C SER A 26 -2.54 -4.65 0.62
N ILE A 27 -3.63 -4.42 1.34
CA ILE A 27 -3.61 -3.78 2.64
C ILE A 27 -3.69 -4.85 3.72
N VAL A 28 -2.74 -4.82 4.64
CA VAL A 28 -2.69 -5.69 5.81
C VAL A 28 -2.92 -4.85 7.06
N VAL A 29 -3.86 -5.27 7.90
CA VAL A 29 -4.17 -4.67 9.19
C VAL A 29 -3.80 -5.67 10.28
N LYS A 30 -3.05 -5.24 11.30
CA LYS A 30 -2.55 -6.10 12.37
C LYS A 30 -2.97 -5.54 13.73
N GLY A 31 -3.50 -6.42 14.58
CA GLY A 31 -3.91 -6.13 15.95
C GLY A 31 -3.27 -7.06 16.95
N CYS A 32 -3.07 -6.58 18.18
CA CYS A 32 -2.63 -7.41 19.30
C CYS A 32 -3.63 -7.27 20.45
N PHE A 33 -3.99 -8.41 21.01
CA PHE A 33 -5.01 -8.57 22.04
C PHE A 33 -4.44 -9.43 23.16
N ARG A 34 -4.85 -9.16 24.39
CA ARG A 34 -4.53 -9.97 25.56
C ARG A 34 -5.55 -11.08 25.66
N LEU A 35 -5.08 -12.32 25.79
CA LEU A 35 -5.90 -13.47 26.14
C LEU A 35 -6.37 -13.32 27.59
N VAL A 36 -7.67 -13.47 27.84
CA VAL A 36 -8.26 -13.37 29.17
C VAL A 36 -8.90 -14.71 29.50
N GLN A 37 -8.41 -15.37 30.55
CA GLN A 37 -8.93 -16.66 30.99
C GLN A 37 -10.44 -16.59 31.25
N ALA A 38 -11.18 -17.49 30.59
CA ALA A 38 -12.64 -17.57 30.62
C ALA A 38 -13.36 -16.25 30.25
N GLY A 39 -12.70 -15.38 29.50
CA GLY A 39 -13.22 -14.09 29.03
C GLY A 39 -13.12 -13.93 27.52
N THR A 40 -13.23 -12.69 27.04
CA THR A 40 -12.95 -12.34 25.64
C THR A 40 -11.62 -11.60 25.55
N ALA A 41 -10.90 -11.80 24.44
CA ALA A 41 -9.64 -11.11 24.24
C ALA A 41 -9.88 -9.59 24.16
N VAL A 42 -9.02 -8.80 24.82
CA VAL A 42 -9.12 -7.34 24.89
C VAL A 42 -7.91 -6.70 24.23
N PHE A 43 -8.00 -5.44 23.78
CA PHE A 43 -6.83 -4.78 23.18
C PHE A 43 -5.60 -4.81 24.11
N HIS A 44 -4.48 -5.22 23.55
CA HIS A 44 -3.17 -5.18 24.21
C HIS A 44 -2.36 -3.99 23.72
N SER A 45 -1.19 -3.76 24.32
CA SER A 45 -0.24 -2.74 23.85
C SER A 45 0.09 -2.92 22.36
N ARG A 46 0.57 -1.82 21.74
CA ARG A 46 0.84 -1.67 20.30
C ARG A 46 1.28 -2.99 19.63
N PRO A 47 0.64 -3.41 18.51
CA PRO A 47 0.95 -4.67 17.85
C PRO A 47 2.44 -4.82 17.52
N PRO A 48 2.99 -6.05 17.51
CA PRO A 48 4.34 -6.30 17.00
C PRO A 48 4.49 -5.71 15.59
N MET A 49 5.69 -5.26 15.25
CA MET A 49 5.98 -4.78 13.89
C MET A 49 5.57 -5.82 12.85
N PHE A 50 5.28 -5.37 11.63
CA PHE A 50 5.12 -6.28 10.51
C PHE A 50 6.45 -6.99 10.24
N MET A 51 6.44 -8.31 10.29
CA MET A 51 7.62 -9.13 10.11
C MET A 51 7.53 -9.92 8.81
N GLU A 52 8.68 -10.17 8.19
CA GLU A 52 8.85 -11.26 7.23
C GLU A 52 9.03 -12.59 7.98
N ASP A 53 9.13 -13.70 7.25
CA ASP A 53 9.49 -14.99 7.83
C ASP A 53 10.81 -14.85 8.62
N THR A 54 10.69 -14.92 9.95
CA THR A 54 11.78 -14.65 10.89
C THR A 54 12.15 -15.95 11.58
N PRO A 55 13.33 -16.52 11.32
CA PRO A 55 13.78 -17.73 11.99
C PRO A 55 14.27 -17.43 13.42
N PHE A 56 14.22 -18.43 14.30
CA PHE A 56 15.02 -18.45 15.52
C PHE A 56 16.51 -18.33 15.16
N ARG A 57 17.30 -17.75 16.06
CA ARG A 57 18.75 -17.58 15.92
C ARG A 57 19.49 -17.92 17.22
N ASP A 58 19.01 -18.96 17.90
CA ASP A 58 19.54 -19.46 19.15
C ASP A 58 20.33 -20.77 18.96
N ASP A 59 20.69 -21.42 20.05
CA ASP A 59 21.37 -22.71 20.07
C ASP A 59 20.46 -23.90 19.77
N ILE A 60 19.14 -23.75 19.92
CA ILE A 60 18.16 -24.80 19.60
C ILE A 60 18.06 -24.99 18.09
N GLY A 61 17.92 -23.91 17.30
CA GLY A 61 17.81 -24.06 15.85
C GLY A 61 17.33 -22.85 15.06
N ARG A 62 16.74 -23.10 13.90
CA ARG A 62 16.45 -22.12 12.84
C ARG A 62 15.03 -22.20 12.29
N SER A 63 14.12 -22.94 12.92
CA SER A 63 12.69 -22.92 12.56
C SER A 63 12.09 -21.52 12.76
N LEU A 64 10.86 -21.29 12.29
CA LEU A 64 10.27 -19.94 12.31
C LEU A 64 9.88 -19.50 13.74
N ALA A 65 10.46 -18.39 14.17
CA ALA A 65 10.04 -17.66 15.35
C ALA A 65 8.81 -16.78 15.08
N TRP A 66 8.66 -16.30 13.84
CA TRP A 66 7.49 -15.55 13.40
C TRP A 66 7.24 -15.79 11.90
N PRO A 67 6.00 -16.07 11.47
CA PRO A 67 5.64 -16.24 10.07
C PRO A 67 5.45 -14.90 9.36
N SER A 68 5.67 -14.84 8.05
CA SER A 68 5.47 -13.63 7.25
C SER A 68 4.07 -13.01 7.42
N ASP A 69 4.05 -11.73 7.83
CA ASP A 69 2.86 -10.88 7.82
C ASP A 69 2.66 -10.21 6.44
N LEU A 70 3.58 -10.43 5.50
CA LEU A 70 3.70 -9.66 4.26
C LEU A 70 3.26 -10.44 3.02
N GLU A 71 2.51 -11.53 3.19
CA GLU A 71 1.87 -12.20 2.06
C GLU A 71 0.83 -11.30 1.41
N LEU A 72 0.69 -11.34 0.08
CA LEU A 72 -0.33 -10.57 -0.63
C LEU A 72 -1.74 -11.13 -0.44
N PHE A 73 -1.84 -12.45 -0.30
CA PHE A 73 -3.11 -13.16 -0.17
C PHE A 73 -2.88 -14.52 0.48
N LYS A 74 -3.79 -14.91 1.37
CA LYS A 74 -3.87 -16.26 1.92
C LYS A 74 -5.25 -16.85 1.61
N PRO A 75 -5.34 -18.04 0.99
CA PRO A 75 -6.64 -18.66 0.70
C PRO A 75 -7.37 -19.07 2.00
N ASN A 76 -6.63 -19.61 2.97
CA ASN A 76 -7.16 -20.15 4.22
C ASN A 76 -6.81 -19.28 5.43
N LEU A 77 -7.60 -19.38 6.50
CA LEU A 77 -7.27 -18.87 7.82
C LEU A 77 -6.15 -19.72 8.43
N ASP A 78 -5.03 -19.09 8.80
CA ASP A 78 -3.96 -19.70 9.59
C ASP A 78 -4.27 -19.61 11.10
N PHE A 79 -4.25 -20.73 11.81
CA PHE A 79 -4.17 -20.77 13.28
C PHE A 79 -2.77 -21.22 13.72
N ILE A 80 -2.00 -20.31 14.30
CA ILE A 80 -0.58 -20.52 14.60
C ILE A 80 -0.36 -20.40 16.10
N VAL A 81 0.37 -21.36 16.68
CA VAL A 81 0.81 -21.29 18.07
C VAL A 81 2.30 -20.99 18.12
N LEU A 82 2.67 -19.95 18.86
CA LEU A 82 4.06 -19.65 19.19
C LEU A 82 4.18 -19.66 20.72
N GLY A 83 4.89 -20.61 21.30
CA GLY A 83 4.99 -20.71 22.76
C GLY A 83 5.57 -22.04 23.19
N SER A 84 5.29 -22.42 24.43
CA SER A 84 5.79 -23.66 25.03
C SER A 84 4.67 -24.51 25.60
N PHE A 85 4.90 -25.83 25.64
CA PHE A 85 4.21 -26.70 26.56
C PHE A 85 4.67 -26.41 28.00
N PHE A 86 3.74 -26.53 28.95
CA PHE A 86 3.99 -26.50 30.39
C PHE A 86 3.35 -27.70 31.06
N ALA A 87 4.10 -28.38 31.91
CA ALA A 87 3.64 -29.54 32.64
C ALA A 87 2.45 -29.17 33.56
N PRO A 88 1.39 -29.99 33.59
CA PRO A 88 0.25 -29.75 34.48
C PRO A 88 0.70 -29.60 35.94
N ASP A 89 0.11 -28.64 36.65
CA ASP A 89 0.43 -28.33 38.07
C ASP A 89 1.89 -27.88 38.33
N GLY A 90 2.70 -27.65 37.30
CA GLY A 90 4.11 -27.27 37.43
C GLY A 90 5.03 -28.41 37.89
N LEU A 91 4.53 -29.65 37.94
CA LEU A 91 5.32 -30.81 38.33
C LEU A 91 5.96 -31.47 37.09
N PRO A 92 7.25 -31.81 37.10
CA PRO A 92 7.89 -32.51 35.98
C PRO A 92 7.14 -33.79 35.60
N VAL A 93 6.88 -33.97 34.31
CA VAL A 93 6.23 -35.17 33.75
C VAL A 93 7.09 -35.77 32.65
N SER A 94 7.17 -37.10 32.58
CA SER A 94 7.85 -37.79 31.48
C SER A 94 7.06 -37.74 30.16
N GLN A 95 5.73 -37.62 30.25
CA GLN A 95 4.82 -37.55 29.09
C GLN A 95 3.58 -36.71 29.41
N SER A 96 3.06 -36.00 28.40
CA SER A 96 1.81 -35.23 28.46
C SER A 96 1.30 -34.95 27.04
N MET A 97 0.43 -33.94 26.88
CA MET A 97 -0.03 -33.43 25.60
C MET A 97 -0.07 -31.91 25.59
N ALA A 98 0.06 -31.32 24.41
CA ALA A 98 -0.28 -29.93 24.13
C ALA A 98 -1.24 -29.89 22.94
N GLY A 99 -2.13 -28.90 22.89
CA GLY A 99 -3.08 -28.82 21.78
C GLY A 99 -4.05 -27.67 21.89
N PHE A 100 -4.90 -27.50 20.89
CA PHE A 100 -5.91 -26.45 20.88
C PHE A 100 -7.23 -26.94 20.28
N LYS A 101 -8.28 -26.17 20.58
CA LYS A 101 -9.56 -26.21 19.88
C LYS A 101 -9.99 -24.78 19.53
N PHE A 102 -10.36 -24.56 18.27
CA PHE A 102 -10.84 -23.28 17.78
C PHE A 102 -11.72 -23.48 16.53
N GLY A 103 -13.01 -23.20 16.66
CA GLY A 103 -13.98 -23.43 15.58
C GLY A 103 -13.94 -24.89 15.08
N PRO A 104 -13.77 -25.14 13.77
CA PRO A 104 -13.67 -26.49 13.21
C PRO A 104 -12.30 -27.15 13.42
N MET A 105 -11.30 -26.41 13.89
CA MET A 105 -9.94 -26.91 14.06
C MET A 105 -9.72 -27.45 15.47
N GLU A 106 -9.22 -28.67 15.54
CA GLU A 106 -8.79 -29.32 16.78
C GLU A 106 -7.52 -30.12 16.49
N LYS A 107 -6.47 -29.86 17.26
CA LYS A 107 -5.19 -30.54 17.08
C LYS A 107 -4.48 -30.71 18.40
N ALA A 108 -3.91 -31.89 18.59
CA ALA A 108 -3.13 -32.27 19.75
C ALA A 108 -1.85 -32.98 19.32
N VAL A 109 -0.80 -32.81 20.12
CA VAL A 109 0.49 -33.50 20.00
C VAL A 109 0.84 -34.12 21.36
N ARG A 110 1.53 -35.26 21.34
CA ARG A 110 2.15 -35.82 22.54
C ARG A 110 3.42 -35.03 22.82
N ILE A 111 3.63 -34.76 24.10
CA ILE A 111 4.88 -34.22 24.62
C ILE A 111 5.56 -35.32 25.39
N VAL A 112 6.78 -35.69 24.98
CA VAL A 112 7.55 -36.77 25.59
C VAL A 112 8.92 -36.23 26.00
N GLY A 113 9.36 -36.62 27.19
CA GLY A 113 10.71 -36.37 27.71
C GLY A 113 11.82 -36.70 26.73
N ALA A 114 12.94 -36.02 26.91
CA ALA A 114 14.17 -36.33 26.18
C ALA A 114 14.48 -37.82 26.38
N ARG A 115 14.79 -38.48 25.28
CA ARG A 115 15.14 -39.90 25.25
C ARG A 115 15.93 -40.22 24.00
N GLN A 116 16.65 -41.32 24.09
CA GLN A 116 17.56 -41.77 23.07
C GLN A 116 17.22 -43.20 22.68
N ALA A 117 17.42 -43.52 21.40
CA ALA A 117 17.56 -44.91 21.00
C ALA A 117 19.05 -45.26 20.97
N VAL A 118 19.41 -46.27 21.75
CA VAL A 118 20.77 -46.78 21.88
C VAL A 118 20.79 -48.24 21.46
N ARG A 119 21.91 -48.67 20.89
CA ARG A 119 22.11 -50.04 20.47
C ARG A 119 22.86 -50.80 21.57
N ASP A 120 22.36 -51.98 21.95
CA ASP A 120 23.06 -52.84 22.90
C ASP A 120 24.22 -53.61 22.24
N ALA A 121 25.01 -54.31 23.06
CA ALA A 121 26.12 -55.14 22.59
C ALA A 121 25.67 -56.32 21.69
N GLY A 122 24.39 -56.71 21.75
CA GLY A 122 23.78 -57.72 20.88
C GLY A 122 23.25 -57.14 19.56
N GLY A 123 23.37 -55.82 19.36
CA GLY A 123 22.95 -55.14 18.15
C GLY A 123 21.46 -54.76 18.10
N HIS A 124 20.72 -54.89 19.20
CA HIS A 124 19.31 -54.51 19.29
C HIS A 124 19.15 -53.07 19.76
N TRP A 125 18.17 -52.37 19.19
CA TRP A 125 17.83 -51.01 19.60
C TRP A 125 16.90 -51.01 20.80
N HIS A 126 17.20 -50.14 21.77
CA HIS A 126 16.37 -49.90 22.94
C HIS A 126 16.19 -48.40 23.14
N VAL A 127 14.97 -48.00 23.51
CA VAL A 127 14.65 -46.59 23.81
C VAL A 127 14.77 -46.36 25.31
N THR A 128 15.52 -45.33 25.71
CA THR A 128 15.67 -44.95 27.11
C THR A 128 14.34 -44.43 27.69
N ARG A 129 14.22 -44.46 29.03
CA ARG A 129 13.04 -43.90 29.69
C ARG A 129 13.00 -42.38 29.46
N PRO A 130 11.83 -41.80 29.11
CA PRO A 130 11.73 -40.35 28.91
C PRO A 130 12.03 -39.58 30.19
N GLU A 131 12.98 -38.65 30.11
CA GLU A 131 13.33 -37.76 31.21
C GLU A 131 12.16 -36.83 31.56
N PRO A 132 11.84 -36.63 32.85
CA PRO A 132 10.80 -35.68 33.24
C PRO A 132 11.13 -34.26 32.81
N LEU A 133 10.17 -33.55 32.22
CA LEU A 133 10.29 -32.15 31.83
C LEU A 133 9.18 -31.30 32.47
N GLN A 134 9.46 -30.02 32.72
CA GLN A 134 8.46 -29.04 33.18
C GLN A 134 7.95 -28.16 32.04
N ASN A 135 8.77 -27.91 31.02
CA ASN A 135 8.42 -27.07 29.88
C ASN A 135 9.14 -27.55 28.61
N LEU A 136 8.54 -27.30 27.45
CA LEU A 136 9.15 -27.59 26.15
C LEU A 136 8.69 -26.54 25.13
N PRO A 137 9.60 -25.76 24.52
CA PRO A 137 9.23 -24.89 23.40
C PRO A 137 8.60 -25.70 22.27
N LEU A 138 7.45 -25.25 21.78
CA LEU A 138 6.75 -25.90 20.67
C LEU A 138 7.43 -25.48 19.36
N ARG A 139 8.54 -26.14 19.03
CA ARG A 139 9.36 -25.83 17.85
C ARG A 139 9.64 -27.08 17.03
N TRP A 140 9.86 -26.89 15.73
CA TRP A 140 10.07 -27.99 14.78
C TRP A 140 11.33 -28.82 15.07
N GLU A 141 12.32 -28.23 15.74
CA GLU A 141 13.53 -28.92 16.19
C GLU A 141 13.23 -30.10 17.13
N TYR A 142 12.10 -30.07 17.83
CA TYR A 142 11.69 -31.14 18.75
C TYR A 142 10.74 -32.16 18.12
N SER A 143 10.37 -31.99 16.84
CA SER A 143 9.50 -32.90 16.10
C SER A 143 10.30 -33.95 15.34
N ALA A 144 9.63 -34.98 14.81
CA ALA A 144 10.25 -35.96 13.91
C ALA A 144 10.90 -35.28 12.69
N GLY A 145 12.05 -35.80 12.26
CA GLY A 145 12.80 -35.31 11.11
C GLY A 145 14.27 -35.72 11.16
N GLY A 146 15.09 -35.01 10.39
CA GLY A 146 16.54 -35.20 10.29
C GLY A 146 17.06 -34.51 9.03
N LEU A 147 18.37 -34.35 8.90
CA LEU A 147 19.01 -33.51 7.88
C LEU A 147 18.56 -33.84 6.44
N ASP A 148 18.36 -35.12 6.15
CA ASP A 148 17.92 -35.63 4.85
C ASP A 148 16.38 -35.71 4.68
N ASP A 149 15.60 -35.34 5.71
CA ASP A 149 14.14 -35.30 5.66
C ASP A 149 13.63 -33.91 5.28
N ALA A 150 13.26 -33.73 4.01
CA ALA A 150 12.74 -32.47 3.50
C ALA A 150 11.45 -31.99 4.21
N ARG A 151 10.72 -32.87 4.91
CA ARG A 151 9.50 -32.53 5.67
C ARG A 151 9.83 -31.78 6.97
N ASN A 152 11.01 -32.03 7.54
CA ASN A 152 11.54 -31.32 8.70
C ASN A 152 13.06 -31.56 8.83
N PRO A 153 13.90 -30.80 8.12
CA PRO A 153 15.36 -30.96 8.15
C PRO A 153 16.00 -30.59 9.49
N PHE A 154 15.23 -30.00 10.41
CA PHE A 154 15.70 -29.62 11.75
C PHE A 154 15.29 -30.61 12.85
N GLY A 155 14.50 -31.62 12.49
CA GLY A 155 13.89 -32.53 13.46
C GLY A 155 14.84 -33.60 13.98
N LEU A 156 14.27 -34.48 14.81
CA LEU A 156 14.97 -35.55 15.50
C LEU A 156 14.49 -36.93 15.05
N GLY A 157 15.28 -37.95 15.40
CA GLY A 157 14.90 -39.36 15.26
C GLY A 157 15.32 -40.05 13.97
N GLN A 158 15.98 -39.35 13.03
CA GLN A 158 16.51 -39.95 11.80
C GLN A 158 18.03 -39.79 11.62
N ASP A 159 18.64 -38.79 12.25
CA ASP A 159 20.08 -38.61 12.23
C ASP A 159 20.72 -39.38 13.38
N VAL A 160 21.78 -40.12 13.05
CA VAL A 160 22.57 -40.86 14.03
C VAL A 160 23.77 -40.03 14.44
N GLU A 161 23.91 -39.75 15.73
CA GLU A 161 25.12 -39.18 16.27
C GLU A 161 26.10 -40.30 16.59
N GLY A 162 27.29 -40.25 15.99
CA GLY A 162 28.40 -41.14 16.30
C GLY A 162 29.72 -40.41 16.12
N GLU A 163 30.73 -40.77 16.90
CA GLU A 163 32.07 -40.21 16.71
C GLU A 163 32.65 -40.67 15.37
N GLU A 164 33.35 -39.77 14.67
CA GLU A 164 34.10 -40.13 13.47
C GLU A 164 35.11 -41.24 13.79
N GLY A 165 34.99 -42.38 13.11
CA GLY A 165 35.84 -43.56 13.34
C GLY A 165 35.36 -44.51 14.45
N ALA A 166 34.20 -44.26 15.06
CA ALA A 166 33.62 -45.18 16.05
C ALA A 166 33.27 -46.54 15.44
N PRO A 167 33.34 -47.65 16.22
CA PRO A 167 32.91 -48.96 15.77
C PRO A 167 31.46 -48.94 15.30
N SER A 168 31.18 -49.63 14.18
CA SER A 168 29.83 -49.78 13.65
C SER A 168 28.88 -50.31 14.73
N GLY A 169 27.81 -49.56 15.01
CA GLY A 169 26.81 -49.89 16.03
C GLY A 169 26.87 -49.10 17.33
N THR A 170 27.69 -48.05 17.42
CA THR A 170 27.80 -47.16 18.60
C THR A 170 26.98 -45.87 18.48
N GLY A 171 26.24 -45.70 17.38
CA GLY A 171 25.46 -44.50 17.12
C GLY A 171 24.24 -44.34 18.03
N VAL A 172 23.92 -43.09 18.36
CA VAL A 172 22.77 -42.71 19.20
C VAL A 172 21.79 -41.91 18.36
N TYR A 173 20.50 -42.24 18.44
CA TYR A 173 19.44 -41.38 17.89
C TYR A 173 18.80 -40.61 19.03
N HIS A 174 18.80 -39.28 18.93
CA HIS A 174 17.95 -38.44 19.78
C HIS A 174 16.53 -38.48 19.21
N LEU A 175 15.54 -38.77 20.07
CA LEU A 175 14.16 -38.97 19.61
C LEU A 175 13.33 -37.69 19.74
N PRO A 176 12.30 -37.51 18.89
CA PRO A 176 11.38 -36.39 18.97
C PRO A 176 10.73 -36.25 20.34
N MET A 177 10.62 -35.03 20.82
CA MET A 177 9.89 -34.69 22.04
C MET A 177 8.45 -34.24 21.73
N ILE A 178 8.16 -33.90 20.48
CA ILE A 178 6.83 -33.58 19.95
C ILE A 178 6.44 -34.63 18.93
N GLU A 179 5.38 -35.38 19.21
CA GLU A 179 4.93 -36.51 18.39
C GLU A 179 3.43 -36.47 18.11
N GLY A 180 3.00 -37.16 17.07
CA GLY A 180 1.59 -37.39 16.78
C GLY A 180 0.93 -38.22 17.87
N MET A 181 -0.35 -37.95 18.14
CA MET A 181 -1.14 -38.70 19.12
C MET A 181 -1.13 -40.21 18.88
N ASN A 182 -1.06 -40.60 17.60
CA ASN A 182 -1.12 -41.99 17.15
C ASN A 182 0.18 -42.45 16.48
N ASP A 183 1.30 -41.75 16.70
CA ASP A 183 2.57 -42.16 16.10
C ASP A 183 3.01 -43.52 16.65
N PRO A 184 3.54 -44.40 15.77
CA PRO A 184 4.04 -45.71 16.16
C PRO A 184 5.26 -45.58 17.08
N ALA A 185 5.63 -46.69 17.72
CA ALA A 185 6.91 -46.76 18.42
C ALA A 185 8.06 -46.49 17.45
N TRP A 186 9.10 -45.82 17.94
CA TRP A 186 10.27 -45.50 17.13
C TRP A 186 11.01 -46.76 16.67
N THR A 187 11.45 -46.74 15.41
CA THR A 187 12.44 -47.67 14.86
C THR A 187 13.40 -46.87 13.96
N PRO A 188 14.62 -47.37 13.68
CA PRO A 188 15.56 -46.69 12.77
C PRO A 188 15.01 -46.44 11.36
N ASP A 189 14.10 -47.31 10.90
CA ASP A 189 13.48 -47.24 9.57
C ASP A 189 12.15 -46.47 9.60
N ALA A 190 11.59 -46.18 10.78
CA ALA A 190 10.35 -45.43 10.89
C ALA A 190 10.56 -44.00 10.36
N ARG A 191 9.56 -43.52 9.61
CA ARG A 191 9.54 -42.15 9.08
C ARG A 191 8.20 -41.49 9.42
N PRO A 192 7.86 -41.35 10.72
CA PRO A 192 6.60 -40.73 11.14
C PRO A 192 6.48 -39.33 10.55
N GLN A 193 5.24 -38.90 10.32
CA GLN A 193 4.99 -37.56 9.79
C GLN A 193 5.37 -36.52 10.85
N PRO A 194 6.24 -35.54 10.53
CA PRO A 194 6.54 -34.46 11.46
C PRO A 194 5.27 -33.68 11.81
N VAL A 195 4.97 -33.57 13.11
CA VAL A 195 3.84 -32.78 13.62
C VAL A 195 4.33 -31.70 14.56
N ASN A 196 3.70 -30.52 14.48
CA ASN A 196 3.92 -29.42 15.41
C ASN A 196 2.69 -28.48 15.43
N LEU A 197 2.72 -27.49 16.32
CA LEU A 197 1.76 -26.39 16.41
C LEU A 197 2.31 -25.05 15.89
N ALA A 198 3.64 -24.95 15.76
CA ALA A 198 4.39 -23.81 15.24
C ALA A 198 4.27 -23.65 13.71
N PRO A 199 4.52 -22.43 13.18
CA PRO A 199 4.42 -22.18 11.74
C PRO A 199 5.46 -22.99 10.94
N VAL A 200 5.06 -23.46 9.77
CA VAL A 200 5.88 -24.24 8.84
C VAL A 200 6.85 -23.32 8.07
N PRO A 201 8.17 -23.53 8.16
CA PRO A 201 9.13 -22.79 7.35
C PRO A 201 8.92 -22.98 5.83
N PRO A 202 9.16 -21.95 4.99
CA PRO A 202 8.95 -22.04 3.54
C PRO A 202 9.72 -23.14 2.84
N MET A 203 10.90 -23.47 3.37
CA MET A 203 11.81 -24.48 2.82
C MET A 203 11.34 -25.92 3.06
N PHE A 204 10.43 -26.13 4.02
CA PHE A 204 9.91 -27.46 4.33
C PHE A 204 9.02 -27.95 3.20
N GLU A 205 9.03 -29.25 2.93
CA GLU A 205 8.34 -29.88 1.81
C GLU A 205 6.85 -29.52 1.73
N GLN A 206 6.17 -29.43 2.87
CA GLN A 206 4.75 -29.08 3.01
C GLN A 206 4.42 -27.73 2.33
N ARG A 207 5.35 -26.77 2.33
CA ARG A 207 5.19 -25.50 1.61
C ARG A 207 5.95 -25.53 0.28
N ARG A 208 7.20 -25.98 0.27
CA ARG A 208 8.05 -25.99 -0.93
C ARG A 208 7.42 -26.71 -2.12
N SER A 209 6.69 -27.81 -1.89
CA SER A 209 5.99 -28.55 -2.95
C SER A 209 4.91 -27.73 -3.67
N LYS A 210 4.39 -26.67 -3.05
CA LYS A 210 3.34 -25.78 -3.56
C LYS A 210 3.86 -24.66 -4.48
N LEU A 211 5.19 -24.51 -4.59
CA LEU A 211 5.80 -23.46 -5.41
C LEU A 211 5.64 -23.68 -6.93
N GLY A 212 5.25 -24.87 -7.35
CA GLY A 212 5.16 -25.27 -8.75
C GLY A 212 6.53 -25.50 -9.41
N LYS A 213 6.52 -25.95 -10.66
CA LYS A 213 7.73 -26.29 -11.42
C LYS A 213 8.38 -25.05 -12.04
N ARG A 214 9.64 -24.79 -11.67
CA ARG A 214 10.46 -23.70 -12.22
C ARG A 214 11.47 -24.22 -13.25
N ASP A 215 10.98 -24.76 -14.37
CA ASP A 215 11.80 -25.29 -15.46
C ASP A 215 12.22 -24.22 -16.49
N ARG A 216 12.94 -24.63 -17.54
CA ARG A 216 13.35 -23.74 -18.65
C ARG A 216 12.15 -23.08 -19.35
N ARG A 217 11.01 -23.76 -19.42
CA ARG A 217 9.80 -23.22 -20.06
C ARG A 217 9.21 -22.10 -19.21
N TRP A 218 9.10 -22.29 -17.89
CA TRP A 218 8.75 -21.22 -16.96
C TRP A 218 9.72 -20.04 -17.10
N GLY A 219 11.03 -20.31 -17.09
CA GLY A 219 12.06 -19.26 -17.16
C GLY A 219 12.01 -18.43 -18.46
N LEU A 220 11.70 -19.04 -19.60
CA LEU A 220 11.65 -18.34 -20.90
C LEU A 220 10.33 -17.64 -21.20
N PHE A 221 9.20 -18.16 -20.70
CA PHE A 221 7.87 -17.74 -21.18
C PHE A 221 6.88 -17.29 -20.09
N ARG A 222 7.24 -17.39 -18.81
CA ARG A 222 6.31 -17.06 -17.70
C ARG A 222 6.94 -16.24 -16.59
N ALA A 223 8.22 -16.42 -16.30
CA ALA A 223 8.92 -15.55 -15.36
C ALA A 223 8.71 -14.07 -15.73
N PRO A 224 8.42 -13.19 -14.76
CA PRO A 224 8.49 -13.38 -13.31
C PRO A 224 7.22 -13.94 -12.64
N LEU A 225 6.15 -14.26 -13.37
CA LEU A 225 4.91 -14.80 -12.78
C LEU A 225 5.13 -16.19 -12.15
N PRO A 226 4.41 -16.54 -11.07
CA PRO A 226 4.47 -17.88 -10.48
C PRO A 226 4.16 -18.98 -11.50
N PRO A 227 4.76 -20.19 -11.42
CA PRO A 227 4.42 -21.32 -12.29
C PRO A 227 2.91 -21.59 -12.40
N LYS A 228 2.47 -22.27 -13.46
CA LYS A 228 1.03 -22.58 -13.65
C LYS A 228 0.47 -23.57 -12.63
N ASP A 229 1.34 -24.42 -12.08
CA ASP A 229 1.06 -25.39 -11.02
C ASP A 229 1.40 -24.84 -9.63
N TYR A 230 1.56 -23.52 -9.49
CA TYR A 230 1.66 -22.87 -8.18
C TYR A 230 0.35 -23.01 -7.42
N ASP A 231 0.43 -23.50 -6.19
CA ASP A 231 -0.69 -23.55 -5.25
C ASP A 231 -0.62 -22.33 -4.29
N PRO A 232 -1.61 -21.41 -4.33
CA PRO A 232 -1.64 -20.24 -3.47
C PRO A 232 -1.60 -20.54 -1.97
N SER A 233 -1.95 -21.76 -1.54
CA SER A 233 -1.84 -22.17 -0.13
C SER A 233 -0.38 -22.31 0.34
N TYR A 234 0.61 -22.06 -0.52
CA TYR A 234 2.01 -21.82 -0.15
C TYR A 234 2.15 -20.67 0.88
N THR A 235 1.29 -19.65 0.78
CA THR A 235 1.34 -18.47 1.66
C THR A 235 0.78 -18.74 3.06
N ASN A 236 0.02 -19.84 3.22
CA ASN A 236 -0.38 -20.33 4.53
C ASN A 236 0.82 -20.94 5.26
N ALA A 237 1.09 -20.45 6.47
CA ALA A 237 2.20 -20.89 7.30
C ALA A 237 1.74 -21.84 8.42
N ALA A 238 0.44 -21.92 8.71
CA ALA A 238 -0.04 -22.86 9.72
C ALA A 238 0.13 -24.31 9.23
N PRO A 239 0.51 -25.26 10.11
CA PRO A 239 0.56 -26.68 9.76
C PRO A 239 -0.80 -27.24 9.33
N ASP A 240 -0.79 -28.39 8.67
CA ASP A 240 -2.03 -29.13 8.37
C ASP A 240 -2.84 -29.41 9.66
N GLY A 241 -4.17 -29.34 9.53
CA GLY A 241 -5.11 -29.38 10.66
C GLY A 241 -5.22 -28.07 11.43
N GLN A 242 -4.48 -27.03 11.06
CA GLN A 242 -4.53 -25.68 11.66
C GLN A 242 -4.84 -24.59 10.61
N GLN A 243 -5.45 -25.01 9.50
CA GLN A 243 -5.97 -24.12 8.48
C GLN A 243 -7.48 -24.35 8.34
N ALA A 244 -8.23 -23.27 8.15
CA ALA A 244 -9.67 -23.34 7.89
C ALA A 244 -10.07 -22.52 6.67
N GLU A 245 -11.03 -23.01 5.89
CA GLU A 245 -11.65 -22.22 4.84
C GLU A 245 -12.55 -21.13 5.45
N GLY A 246 -12.59 -19.96 4.81
CA GLY A 246 -13.42 -18.84 5.25
C GLY A 246 -12.83 -18.02 6.40
N GLU A 247 -13.70 -17.40 7.18
CA GLU A 247 -13.38 -16.56 8.34
C GLU A 247 -14.10 -17.08 9.59
N PRO A 248 -13.54 -16.88 10.79
CA PRO A 248 -14.25 -17.23 12.01
C PRO A 248 -15.48 -16.34 12.17
N THR A 249 -16.59 -16.95 12.60
CA THR A 249 -17.86 -16.25 12.85
C THR A 249 -17.73 -15.24 14.00
N GLY A 250 -16.84 -15.50 14.95
CA GLY A 250 -16.61 -14.71 16.14
C GLY A 250 -17.10 -15.29 17.45
N SER A 251 -17.92 -16.33 17.38
CA SER A 251 -18.45 -17.02 18.55
C SER A 251 -17.55 -18.18 18.99
N GLU A 252 -16.49 -18.47 18.23
CA GLU A 252 -15.57 -19.55 18.53
C GLU A 252 -14.88 -19.29 19.88
N LEU A 253 -14.98 -20.28 20.76
CA LEU A 253 -14.19 -20.34 21.98
C LEU A 253 -12.84 -20.98 21.66
N LEU A 254 -11.76 -20.23 21.89
CA LEU A 254 -10.41 -20.77 21.87
C LEU A 254 -10.15 -21.53 23.16
N LYS A 255 -9.69 -22.79 23.04
CA LYS A 255 -9.12 -23.58 24.15
C LYS A 255 -7.69 -23.95 23.82
N LEU A 256 -6.79 -23.75 24.78
CA LEU A 256 -5.36 -24.04 24.70
C LEU A 256 -4.98 -24.96 25.86
N TYR A 257 -4.55 -26.18 25.55
CA TYR A 257 -4.25 -27.22 26.52
C TYR A 257 -2.75 -27.26 26.82
N ASN A 258 -2.40 -27.13 28.11
CA ASN A 258 -1.04 -27.22 28.66
C ASN A 258 -0.01 -26.33 27.96
N MET A 259 -0.42 -25.12 27.54
CA MET A 259 0.46 -24.14 26.90
C MET A 259 0.64 -22.86 27.71
N HIS A 260 0.13 -22.83 28.94
CA HIS A 260 0.26 -21.68 29.83
C HIS A 260 0.75 -22.14 31.22
N PRO A 261 1.70 -21.42 31.86
CA PRO A 261 2.31 -21.85 33.12
C PRO A 261 1.32 -21.98 34.30
N ARG A 262 0.21 -21.25 34.28
CA ARG A 262 -0.78 -21.25 35.39
C ARG A 262 -2.13 -21.90 35.04
N HIS A 263 -2.37 -22.21 33.77
CA HIS A 263 -3.67 -22.67 33.29
C HIS A 263 -3.49 -23.91 32.44
N LYS A 264 -3.90 -25.08 32.96
CA LYS A 264 -3.93 -26.34 32.19
C LYS A 264 -4.81 -26.22 30.94
N VAL A 265 -5.89 -25.45 31.04
CA VAL A 265 -6.73 -25.08 29.91
C VAL A 265 -6.92 -23.56 29.95
N LEU A 266 -6.27 -22.87 29.02
CA LEU A 266 -6.51 -21.46 28.78
C LEU A 266 -7.70 -21.33 27.81
N GLU A 267 -8.79 -20.74 28.28
CA GLU A 267 -10.01 -20.54 27.50
C GLU A 267 -10.21 -19.04 27.24
N CYS A 268 -10.50 -18.65 25.99
CA CYS A 268 -10.71 -17.25 25.64
C CYS A 268 -11.59 -17.12 24.38
N GLY A 269 -12.53 -16.18 24.36
CA GLY A 269 -13.24 -15.79 23.15
C GLY A 269 -12.43 -14.83 22.29
N LEU A 270 -12.78 -14.73 21.00
CA LEU A 270 -12.28 -13.68 20.12
C LEU A 270 -12.69 -12.28 20.61
N PRO A 271 -11.95 -11.22 20.24
CA PRO A 271 -12.36 -9.86 20.55
C PRO A 271 -13.69 -9.51 19.87
N ASP A 272 -14.55 -8.74 20.55
CA ASP A 272 -15.75 -8.12 19.97
C ASP A 272 -15.36 -6.86 19.17
N PHE A 273 -14.52 -7.08 18.15
CA PHE A 273 -13.99 -6.04 17.30
C PHE A 273 -13.74 -6.56 15.89
N VAL A 274 -14.17 -5.81 14.88
CA VAL A 274 -13.93 -6.09 13.46
C VAL A 274 -13.48 -4.79 12.76
N PRO A 275 -12.28 -4.77 12.15
CA PRO A 275 -11.89 -3.64 11.32
C PRO A 275 -12.61 -3.67 9.97
N TYR A 276 -12.91 -2.49 9.44
CA TYR A 276 -13.38 -2.32 8.08
C TYR A 276 -12.70 -1.09 7.48
N ALA A 277 -12.50 -1.11 6.17
CA ALA A 277 -11.76 -0.07 5.50
C ALA A 277 -12.34 0.27 4.13
N ALA A 278 -12.03 1.47 3.66
CA ALA A 278 -12.27 1.91 2.31
C ALA A 278 -11.01 2.60 1.77
N VAL A 279 -10.85 2.58 0.46
CA VAL A 279 -9.67 3.12 -0.21
C VAL A 279 -10.07 4.02 -1.37
N VAL A 280 -9.25 5.03 -1.62
CA VAL A 280 -9.36 5.93 -2.77
C VAL A 280 -8.10 5.78 -3.59
N LEU A 281 -8.25 5.36 -4.86
CA LEU A 281 -7.15 5.33 -5.81
C LEU A 281 -6.88 6.74 -6.35
N ARG A 282 -5.64 7.00 -6.76
CA ARG A 282 -5.27 8.26 -7.41
C ARG A 282 -6.04 8.41 -8.72
N GLY A 283 -6.64 9.58 -8.92
CA GLY A 283 -7.46 9.86 -10.11
C GLY A 283 -8.86 9.25 -10.07
N ALA A 284 -9.20 8.44 -9.05
CA ALA A 284 -10.56 7.91 -8.90
C ALA A 284 -11.52 9.00 -8.39
N THR A 285 -12.76 8.96 -8.89
CA THR A 285 -13.85 9.85 -8.47
C THR A 285 -14.69 9.26 -7.35
N ARG A 286 -14.48 7.99 -7.01
CA ARG A 286 -15.19 7.25 -5.96
C ARG A 286 -14.20 6.47 -5.09
N ALA A 287 -14.53 6.33 -3.81
CA ALA A 287 -13.88 5.37 -2.95
C ALA A 287 -14.43 3.96 -3.21
N GLN A 288 -13.66 2.94 -2.85
CA GLN A 288 -14.08 1.54 -2.92
C GLN A 288 -13.96 0.87 -1.55
N PRO A 289 -14.88 -0.04 -1.19
CA PRO A 289 -14.76 -0.82 0.03
C PRO A 289 -13.56 -1.78 -0.07
N LEU A 290 -12.89 -2.03 1.05
CA LEU A 290 -11.91 -3.10 1.18
C LEU A 290 -12.52 -4.28 1.94
N ALA A 291 -12.53 -5.45 1.30
CA ALA A 291 -12.94 -6.71 1.90
C ALA A 291 -11.83 -7.29 2.78
N LEU A 292 -11.59 -6.66 3.94
CA LEU A 292 -10.63 -7.13 4.94
C LEU A 292 -11.08 -8.48 5.51
N ARG A 293 -10.40 -9.56 5.14
CA ARG A 293 -10.62 -10.91 5.69
C ARG A 293 -9.65 -11.19 6.83
N LEU A 294 -10.13 -11.71 7.96
CA LEU A 294 -9.28 -12.30 8.99
C LEU A 294 -8.69 -13.61 8.46
N ASP A 295 -7.39 -13.60 8.17
CA ASP A 295 -6.70 -14.74 7.54
C ASP A 295 -5.55 -15.31 8.36
N THR A 296 -5.16 -14.68 9.46
CA THR A 296 -4.14 -15.23 10.38
C THR A 296 -4.46 -14.87 11.82
N LEU A 297 -4.47 -15.90 12.67
CA LEU A 297 -4.55 -15.81 14.12
C LEU A 297 -3.30 -16.47 14.70
N ILE A 298 -2.48 -15.68 15.40
CA ILE A 298 -1.29 -16.17 16.11
C ILE A 298 -1.53 -16.04 17.61
N VAL A 299 -1.45 -17.15 18.34
CA VAL A 299 -1.51 -17.15 19.81
C VAL A 299 -0.14 -17.37 20.41
N ARG A 300 0.15 -16.61 21.46
CA ARG A 300 1.31 -16.75 22.35
C ARG A 300 0.80 -16.98 23.76
N PRO A 301 0.39 -18.22 24.08
CA PRO A 301 -0.40 -18.49 25.27
C PRO A 301 0.32 -18.12 26.56
N ASP A 302 1.61 -18.40 26.64
CA ASP A 302 2.52 -18.11 27.76
C ASP A 302 2.78 -16.61 27.97
N LEU A 303 2.64 -15.81 26.91
CA LEU A 303 2.65 -14.34 26.98
C LEU A 303 1.25 -13.74 27.13
N GLU A 304 0.21 -14.57 27.17
CA GLU A 304 -1.20 -14.16 27.16
C GLU A 304 -1.55 -13.24 25.97
N GLU A 305 -0.98 -13.49 24.79
CA GLU A 305 -1.16 -12.64 23.60
C GLU A 305 -1.84 -13.37 22.44
N MET A 306 -2.72 -12.65 21.74
CA MET A 306 -3.35 -13.04 20.47
C MET A 306 -3.09 -11.94 19.46
N VAL A 307 -2.55 -12.29 18.30
CA VAL A 307 -2.30 -11.37 17.19
C VAL A 307 -3.20 -11.77 16.03
N LEU A 308 -3.97 -10.80 15.52
CA LEU A 308 -4.91 -10.98 14.43
C LEU A 308 -4.44 -10.16 13.22
N LEU A 309 -4.47 -10.77 12.05
CA LEU A 309 -4.20 -10.10 10.79
C LEU A 309 -5.41 -10.17 9.87
N TRP A 310 -5.81 -9.00 9.38
CA TRP A 310 -6.80 -8.87 8.32
C TRP A 310 -6.14 -8.40 7.04
N ARG A 311 -6.54 -8.98 5.91
CA ARG A 311 -5.93 -8.69 4.61
C ARG A 311 -6.97 -8.48 3.54
N ALA A 312 -6.72 -7.51 2.66
CA ALA A 312 -7.51 -7.27 1.47
C ALA A 312 -6.60 -6.92 0.30
N VAL A 313 -6.76 -7.61 -0.82
CA VAL A 313 -6.20 -7.16 -2.10
C VAL A 313 -6.96 -5.92 -2.53
N VAL A 314 -6.25 -4.86 -2.91
CA VAL A 314 -6.83 -3.59 -3.36
C VAL A 314 -7.26 -3.73 -4.83
N PRO A 315 -8.57 -3.67 -5.15
CA PRO A 315 -9.01 -3.76 -6.54
C PRO A 315 -8.43 -2.61 -7.37
N GLY A 316 -7.84 -2.94 -8.53
CA GLY A 316 -7.36 -1.94 -9.49
C GLY A 316 -6.07 -1.22 -9.12
N ALA A 317 -5.40 -1.57 -8.01
CA ALA A 317 -4.09 -1.00 -7.66
C ALA A 317 -2.97 -1.98 -8.00
N ALA A 318 -2.04 -1.56 -8.84
CA ALA A 318 -0.82 -2.32 -9.15
C ALA A 318 0.20 -2.27 -7.99
N ASN A 319 0.22 -1.19 -7.23
CA ASN A 319 1.12 -0.97 -6.09
C ASN A 319 0.58 0.11 -5.15
N GLY A 320 1.20 0.28 -3.98
CA GLY A 320 0.78 1.25 -2.96
C GLY A 320 0.87 2.72 -3.38
N ASN A 321 1.64 3.06 -4.42
CA ASN A 321 1.73 4.44 -4.91
C ASN A 321 0.47 4.89 -5.64
N GLU A 322 -0.31 3.96 -6.20
CA GLU A 322 -1.60 4.26 -6.83
C GLU A 322 -2.70 4.54 -5.80
N ILE A 323 -2.45 4.28 -4.53
CA ILE A 323 -3.38 4.54 -3.45
C ILE A 323 -3.22 6.00 -2.96
N ALA A 324 -4.28 6.79 -3.15
CA ALA A 324 -4.33 8.16 -2.65
C ALA A 324 -4.58 8.17 -1.14
N LYS A 325 -5.60 7.43 -0.69
CA LYS A 325 -6.07 7.44 0.70
C LYS A 325 -6.59 6.07 1.13
N VAL A 326 -6.28 5.64 2.35
CA VAL A 326 -6.93 4.51 3.03
C VAL A 326 -7.55 5.03 4.31
N VAL A 327 -8.81 4.65 4.57
CA VAL A 327 -9.51 4.93 5.83
C VAL A 327 -9.86 3.61 6.48
N CYS A 328 -9.38 3.39 7.70
CA CYS A 328 -9.67 2.20 8.50
C CYS A 328 -10.40 2.60 9.79
N ARG A 329 -11.53 1.94 10.04
CA ARG A 329 -12.36 2.12 11.24
C ARG A 329 -12.63 0.77 11.89
N GLY A 330 -13.08 0.81 13.13
CA GLY A 330 -13.42 -0.36 13.93
C GLY A 330 -14.88 -0.36 14.31
N ARG A 331 -15.48 -1.54 14.36
CA ARG A 331 -16.84 -1.74 14.90
C ARG A 331 -16.88 -2.93 15.84
N LYS A 332 -17.93 -3.00 16.64
CA LYS A 332 -18.32 -4.26 17.29
C LYS A 332 -18.77 -5.26 16.23
N ARG A 333 -18.71 -6.55 16.53
CA ARG A 333 -19.02 -7.61 15.56
C ARG A 333 -20.46 -7.55 15.05
N ALA A 334 -21.41 -7.26 15.93
CA ALA A 334 -22.82 -7.07 15.60
C ALA A 334 -23.17 -5.63 15.18
N GLY A 335 -22.17 -4.76 14.98
CA GLY A 335 -22.36 -3.37 14.55
C GLY A 335 -22.84 -3.28 13.09
N PRO A 336 -23.71 -2.32 12.75
CA PRO A 336 -24.27 -2.17 11.41
C PRO A 336 -23.31 -1.53 10.40
N GLU A 337 -22.17 -0.98 10.85
CA GLU A 337 -21.23 -0.28 9.99
C GLU A 337 -20.61 -1.23 8.97
N THR A 338 -20.39 -0.78 7.74
CA THR A 338 -19.81 -1.60 6.67
C THR A 338 -18.73 -0.85 5.90
N ALA A 339 -17.83 -1.60 5.26
CA ALA A 339 -16.86 -1.04 4.33
C ALA A 339 -17.54 -0.30 3.16
N GLN A 340 -18.71 -0.77 2.72
CA GLN A 340 -19.50 -0.12 1.67
C GLN A 340 -20.03 1.24 2.12
N ALA A 341 -20.67 1.31 3.29
CA ALA A 341 -21.17 2.57 3.82
C ALA A 341 -20.03 3.60 4.03
N LEU A 342 -18.85 3.13 4.46
CA LEU A 342 -17.66 3.97 4.56
C LEU A 342 -17.18 4.48 3.19
N ALA A 343 -17.17 3.62 2.17
CA ALA A 343 -16.82 4.03 0.80
C ALA A 343 -17.81 5.06 0.23
N ASP A 344 -19.10 4.90 0.50
CA ASP A 344 -20.14 5.84 0.08
C ASP A 344 -19.99 7.20 0.79
N GLU A 345 -19.71 7.18 2.11
CA GLU A 345 -19.41 8.38 2.91
C GLU A 345 -18.21 9.14 2.33
N LEU A 346 -17.10 8.45 2.07
CA LEU A 346 -15.89 9.05 1.50
C LEU A 346 -16.14 9.60 0.10
N THR A 347 -16.89 8.88 -0.73
CA THR A 347 -17.27 9.34 -2.08
C THR A 347 -18.08 10.63 -2.00
N ALA A 348 -19.06 10.72 -1.10
CA ALA A 348 -19.84 11.93 -0.90
C ALA A 348 -18.96 13.11 -0.42
N GLN A 349 -18.01 12.86 0.48
CA GLN A 349 -17.05 13.87 0.94
C GLN A 349 -16.16 14.37 -0.22
N MET A 350 -15.66 13.47 -1.07
CA MET A 350 -14.86 13.80 -2.24
C MET A 350 -15.63 14.67 -3.23
N LEU A 351 -16.86 14.28 -3.58
CA LEU A 351 -17.71 15.05 -4.50
C LEU A 351 -18.03 16.44 -3.96
N LYS A 352 -18.30 16.56 -2.65
CA LYS A 352 -18.51 17.86 -1.99
C LYS A 352 -17.25 18.73 -2.04
N ALA A 353 -16.07 18.15 -1.79
CA ALA A 353 -14.80 18.85 -1.87
C ALA A 353 -14.49 19.32 -3.29
N GLU A 354 -14.74 18.48 -4.31
CA GLU A 354 -14.56 18.83 -5.72
C GLU A 354 -15.51 19.95 -6.15
N ALA A 355 -16.80 19.88 -5.77
CA ALA A 355 -17.77 20.93 -6.04
C ALA A 355 -17.39 22.26 -5.38
N ALA A 356 -16.93 22.22 -4.12
CA ALA A 356 -16.43 23.41 -3.42
C ALA A 356 -15.18 23.99 -4.09
N ALA A 357 -14.25 23.14 -4.54
CA ALA A 357 -13.06 23.57 -5.27
C ALA A 357 -13.41 24.21 -6.63
N LYS A 358 -14.33 23.62 -7.39
CA LYS A 358 -14.86 24.19 -8.65
C LYS A 358 -15.56 25.53 -8.42
N ALA A 359 -16.39 25.63 -7.39
CA ALA A 359 -17.07 26.88 -7.04
C ALA A 359 -16.06 27.98 -6.66
N LYS A 360 -15.03 27.64 -5.88
CA LYS A 360 -13.94 28.56 -5.53
C LYS A 360 -13.15 29.00 -6.77
N ALA A 361 -12.76 28.05 -7.63
CA ALA A 361 -12.04 28.36 -8.86
C ALA A 361 -12.84 29.27 -9.80
N LYS A 362 -14.15 29.05 -9.93
CA LYS A 362 -15.05 29.94 -10.66
C LYS A 362 -15.08 31.34 -10.03
N SER A 363 -15.25 31.44 -8.71
CA SER A 363 -15.23 32.73 -8.01
C SER A 363 -13.92 33.48 -8.19
N ASP A 364 -12.78 32.79 -8.13
CA ASP A 364 -11.46 33.38 -8.31
C ASP A 364 -11.24 33.84 -9.77
N PHE A 365 -11.72 33.05 -10.74
CA PHE A 365 -11.71 33.43 -12.16
C PHE A 365 -12.58 34.67 -12.42
N ASP A 366 -13.80 34.70 -11.87
CA ASP A 366 -14.74 35.82 -12.03
C ASP A 366 -14.14 37.11 -11.46
N LYS A 367 -13.50 37.05 -10.28
CA LYS A 367 -12.78 38.19 -9.68
C LYS A 367 -11.63 38.68 -10.55
N LEU A 368 -10.86 37.75 -11.12
CA LEU A 368 -9.72 38.09 -11.97
C LEU A 368 -10.18 38.69 -13.30
N LEU A 369 -11.26 38.16 -13.88
CA LEU A 369 -11.89 38.69 -15.08
C LEU A 369 -12.43 40.10 -14.83
N SER A 370 -13.17 40.33 -13.73
CA SER A 370 -13.69 41.66 -13.38
C SER A 370 -12.56 42.67 -13.18
N ALA A 371 -11.46 42.28 -12.52
CA ALA A 371 -10.30 43.15 -12.32
C ALA A 371 -9.62 43.50 -13.66
N LYS A 372 -9.51 42.54 -14.59
CA LYS A 372 -8.96 42.77 -15.93
C LYS A 372 -9.86 43.67 -16.78
N LEU A 373 -11.17 43.46 -16.75
CA LEU A 373 -12.14 44.31 -17.46
C LEU A 373 -12.11 45.75 -16.93
N ALA A 374 -12.14 45.95 -15.62
CA ALA A 374 -12.02 47.29 -15.02
C ALA A 374 -10.71 48.00 -15.41
N LYS A 375 -9.59 47.25 -15.48
CA LYS A 375 -8.30 47.80 -15.97
C LYS A 375 -8.36 48.17 -17.44
N ALA A 376 -8.99 47.34 -18.28
CA ALA A 376 -9.16 47.62 -19.70
C ALA A 376 -10.05 48.86 -19.93
N GLU A 377 -11.17 48.97 -19.22
CA GLU A 377 -12.05 50.15 -19.25
C GLU A 377 -11.32 51.42 -18.82
N LYS A 378 -10.55 51.37 -17.72
CA LYS A 378 -9.75 52.51 -17.27
C LYS A 378 -8.67 52.91 -18.30
N THR A 379 -8.09 51.93 -18.98
CA THR A 379 -7.09 52.17 -20.04
C THR A 379 -7.76 52.77 -21.28
N ALA A 380 -8.92 52.25 -21.69
CA ALA A 380 -9.70 52.80 -22.79
C ALA A 380 -10.15 54.24 -22.51
N ALA A 381 -10.65 54.53 -21.31
CA ALA A 381 -11.01 55.88 -20.89
C ALA A 381 -9.82 56.83 -20.90
N ARG A 382 -8.65 56.39 -20.41
CA ARG A 382 -7.40 57.16 -20.48
C ARG A 382 -6.98 57.43 -21.92
N ASN A 383 -7.02 56.42 -22.80
CA ASN A 383 -6.64 56.57 -24.20
C ASN A 383 -7.60 57.49 -24.95
N ALA A 384 -8.91 57.38 -24.72
CA ALA A 384 -9.91 58.28 -25.28
C ALA A 384 -9.67 59.74 -24.84
N LYS A 385 -9.31 59.95 -23.56
CA LYS A 385 -8.92 61.27 -23.06
C LYS A 385 -7.66 61.80 -23.74
N LEU A 386 -6.60 60.99 -23.84
CA LEU A 386 -5.35 61.38 -24.52
C LEU A 386 -5.60 61.76 -25.99
N LEU A 387 -6.49 61.03 -26.68
CA LEU A 387 -6.86 61.33 -28.06
C LEU A 387 -7.61 62.68 -28.17
N ALA A 388 -8.53 62.94 -27.25
CA ALA A 388 -9.28 64.20 -27.20
C ALA A 388 -8.37 65.40 -26.86
N ASP A 389 -7.45 65.24 -25.90
CA ASP A 389 -6.47 66.25 -25.53
C ASP A 389 -5.56 66.55 -26.74
N ALA A 390 -5.01 65.53 -27.40
CA ALA A 390 -4.18 65.69 -28.61
C ALA A 390 -4.93 66.36 -29.78
N HIS A 391 -6.20 66.02 -29.98
CA HIS A 391 -7.02 66.69 -30.98
C HIS A 391 -7.22 68.17 -30.66
N THR A 392 -7.44 68.51 -29.38
CA THR A 392 -7.60 69.89 -28.93
C THR A 392 -6.31 70.69 -29.13
N ASP A 393 -5.16 70.14 -28.76
CA ASP A 393 -3.85 70.76 -28.95
C ASP A 393 -3.57 71.01 -30.45
N ALA A 394 -3.82 70.02 -31.31
CA ALA A 394 -3.67 70.18 -32.77
C ALA A 394 -4.57 71.29 -33.33
N MET A 395 -5.80 71.41 -32.84
CA MET A 395 -6.71 72.50 -33.23
C MET A 395 -6.21 73.87 -32.77
N GLN A 396 -5.63 73.97 -31.56
CA GLN A 396 -5.01 75.20 -31.07
C GLN A 396 -3.78 75.59 -31.88
N ASP A 397 -2.90 74.64 -32.21
CA ASP A 397 -1.74 74.86 -33.06
C ASP A 397 -2.15 75.36 -34.45
N ILE A 398 -3.16 74.73 -35.07
CA ILE A 398 -3.71 75.17 -36.35
C ILE A 398 -4.29 76.59 -36.25
N GLN A 399 -5.05 76.90 -35.19
CA GLN A 399 -5.56 78.26 -34.95
C GLN A 399 -4.43 79.28 -34.78
N SER A 400 -3.34 78.92 -34.09
CA SER A 400 -2.18 79.79 -33.92
C SER A 400 -1.48 80.07 -35.26
N LEU A 401 -1.37 79.06 -36.13
CA LEU A 401 -0.83 79.18 -37.48
C LEU A 401 -1.73 80.06 -38.37
N LEU A 402 -3.06 79.93 -38.25
CA LEU A 402 -4.01 80.79 -38.96
C LEU A 402 -3.94 82.27 -38.53
N GLY A 403 -3.46 82.54 -37.32
CA GLY A 403 -3.18 83.88 -36.82
C GLY A 403 -1.90 84.51 -37.41
N ASN A 404 -1.06 83.76 -38.12
CA ASN A 404 0.21 84.26 -38.65
C ASN A 404 -0.01 85.17 -39.87
N GLU A 405 0.35 86.45 -39.74
CA GLU A 405 0.15 87.48 -40.77
C GLU A 405 0.78 87.14 -42.14
N LYS A 406 1.80 86.27 -42.18
CA LYS A 406 2.47 85.86 -43.43
C LYS A 406 1.69 84.84 -44.27
N MET A 407 0.59 84.27 -43.76
CA MET A 407 -0.19 83.28 -44.49
C MET A 407 -1.11 83.94 -45.54
N PRO A 408 -1.15 83.47 -46.81
CA PRO A 408 -2.04 84.02 -47.83
C PRO A 408 -3.52 84.04 -47.42
N ALA A 409 -4.21 85.15 -47.67
CA ALA A 409 -5.57 85.39 -47.19
C ALA A 409 -6.62 84.41 -47.73
N ASP A 410 -6.38 83.89 -48.94
CA ASP A 410 -7.22 82.91 -49.62
C ASP A 410 -7.21 81.54 -48.94
N ILE A 411 -6.04 81.05 -48.49
CA ILE A 411 -5.96 79.82 -47.69
C ILE A 411 -6.56 80.05 -46.31
N ARG A 412 -6.21 81.19 -45.69
CA ARG A 412 -6.62 81.50 -44.33
C ARG A 412 -8.14 81.45 -44.17
N SER A 413 -8.87 82.03 -45.13
CA SER A 413 -10.34 82.02 -45.16
C SER A 413 -10.96 80.62 -45.37
N LYS A 414 -10.32 79.75 -46.16
CA LYS A 414 -10.79 78.37 -46.38
C LYS A 414 -10.62 77.52 -45.13
N LEU A 415 -9.46 77.63 -44.48
CA LEU A 415 -9.15 76.87 -43.27
C LEU A 415 -9.98 77.32 -42.07
N THR A 416 -10.32 78.61 -41.94
CA THR A 416 -11.13 79.12 -40.82
C THR A 416 -12.56 78.58 -40.75
N ASN A 417 -13.09 78.02 -41.85
CA ASN A 417 -14.46 77.50 -41.90
C ASN A 417 -14.57 75.98 -41.69
N LEU A 418 -13.44 75.29 -41.54
CA LEU A 418 -13.39 73.84 -41.38
C LEU A 418 -13.30 73.47 -39.89
N SER A 419 -13.94 72.37 -39.52
CA SER A 419 -14.06 71.95 -38.11
C SER A 419 -13.34 70.65 -37.79
N SER A 420 -12.78 69.98 -38.80
CA SER A 420 -11.99 68.76 -38.66
C SER A 420 -10.55 68.98 -39.10
N VAL A 421 -9.60 68.37 -38.37
CA VAL A 421 -8.17 68.38 -38.73
C VAL A 421 -7.95 67.71 -40.09
N GLU A 422 -8.65 66.62 -40.40
CA GLU A 422 -8.54 65.93 -41.70
C GLU A 422 -9.00 66.82 -42.87
N GLU A 423 -10.09 67.57 -42.67
CA GLU A 423 -10.58 68.50 -43.68
C GLU A 423 -9.60 69.65 -43.91
N MET A 424 -9.00 70.16 -42.82
CA MET A 424 -7.99 71.21 -42.88
C MET A 424 -6.68 70.75 -43.53
N GLU A 425 -6.20 69.54 -43.20
CA GLU A 425 -5.01 68.95 -43.83
C GLU A 425 -5.23 68.78 -45.33
N LYS A 426 -6.38 68.24 -45.72
CA LYS A 426 -6.75 68.09 -47.13
C LYS A 426 -6.79 69.44 -47.86
N ALA A 427 -7.43 70.45 -47.28
CA ALA A 427 -7.51 71.79 -47.88
C ALA A 427 -6.13 72.46 -47.99
N ALA A 428 -5.24 72.25 -47.02
CA ALA A 428 -3.87 72.75 -47.06
C ALA A 428 -3.04 72.06 -48.15
N MET A 429 -3.17 70.74 -48.29
CA MET A 429 -2.49 69.99 -49.36
C MET A 429 -2.97 70.41 -50.74
N GLU A 430 -4.28 70.51 -50.96
CA GLU A 430 -4.86 70.97 -52.23
C GLU A 430 -4.35 72.38 -52.61
N HIS A 431 -4.19 73.27 -51.63
CA HIS A 431 -3.61 74.58 -51.90
C HIS A 431 -2.12 74.51 -52.23
N MET A 432 -1.35 73.68 -51.52
CA MET A 432 0.08 73.52 -51.79
C MET A 432 0.33 72.99 -53.20
N GLU A 433 -0.48 72.02 -53.64
CA GLU A 433 -0.47 71.50 -55.02
C GLU A 433 -0.79 72.60 -56.04
N ALA A 434 -1.82 73.41 -55.78
CA ALA A 434 -2.17 74.52 -56.66
C ALA A 434 -1.06 75.60 -56.72
N LEU A 435 -0.38 75.86 -55.61
CA LEU A 435 0.72 76.82 -55.54
C LEU A 435 1.97 76.32 -56.27
N LEU A 436 2.29 75.03 -56.14
CA LEU A 436 3.36 74.38 -56.91
C LEU A 436 3.08 74.43 -58.41
N ALA A 437 1.85 74.11 -58.83
CA ALA A 437 1.46 74.19 -60.23
C ALA A 437 1.59 75.62 -60.78
N LYS A 438 1.21 76.63 -59.98
CA LYS A 438 1.37 78.04 -60.35
C LYS A 438 2.84 78.46 -60.43
N MET A 439 3.67 78.07 -59.46
CA MET A 439 5.11 78.35 -59.49
C MET A 439 5.79 77.72 -60.71
N GLU A 440 5.40 76.51 -61.08
CA GLU A 440 5.91 75.84 -62.27
C GLU A 440 5.49 76.57 -63.54
N GLN A 441 4.25 77.06 -63.60
CA GLN A 441 3.76 77.89 -64.70
C GLN A 441 4.52 79.23 -64.81
N ASP A 442 4.75 79.89 -63.67
CA ASP A 442 5.51 81.14 -63.58
C ASP A 442 6.99 80.92 -63.98
N TYR A 443 7.59 79.81 -63.55
CA TYR A 443 8.96 79.42 -63.91
C TYR A 443 9.10 79.15 -65.42
N GLN A 444 8.14 78.43 -66.01
CA GLN A 444 8.08 78.21 -67.46
C GLN A 444 7.90 79.53 -68.23
N GLY A 445 7.08 80.45 -67.71
CA GLY A 445 6.95 81.81 -68.25
C GLY A 445 8.25 82.61 -68.21
N LEU A 446 8.98 82.51 -67.09
CA LEU A 446 10.31 83.11 -66.92
C LEU A 446 11.31 82.54 -67.92
N LEU A 447 11.38 81.22 -68.09
CA LEU A 447 12.23 80.57 -69.10
C LEU A 447 11.92 81.06 -70.51
N LYS A 448 10.63 81.23 -70.85
CA LYS A 448 10.18 81.79 -72.13
C LYS A 448 10.66 83.23 -72.34
N SER A 449 10.53 84.07 -71.32
CA SER A 449 10.96 85.48 -71.36
C SER A 449 12.49 85.65 -71.47
N VAL A 450 13.25 84.69 -70.92
CA VAL A 450 14.71 84.65 -71.06
C VAL A 450 15.12 84.17 -72.45
N ALA A 451 14.41 83.20 -73.02
CA ALA A 451 14.62 82.74 -74.40
C ALA A 451 14.32 83.85 -75.43
N GLU A 452 13.21 84.57 -75.28
CA GLU A 452 12.82 85.69 -76.16
C GLU A 452 13.81 86.87 -76.08
N LYS A 453 14.49 87.07 -74.94
CA LYS A 453 15.57 88.07 -74.81
C LYS A 453 16.90 87.62 -75.40
N SER A 454 17.12 86.31 -75.59
CA SER A 454 18.34 85.76 -76.18
C SER A 454 18.31 85.67 -77.71
N GLU A 455 17.14 85.69 -78.35
CA GLU A 455 17.00 85.70 -79.82
C GLU A 455 16.95 87.12 -80.43
N GLY A 456 16.95 88.16 -79.59
CA GLY A 456 16.91 89.58 -80.01
C GLY A 456 18.23 90.35 -79.86
N ALA A 457 19.37 89.67 -79.65
CA ALA A 457 20.70 90.26 -79.44
C ALA A 457 21.74 89.76 -80.44
#